data_AF-A0A8B6E045-F1
#
_entry.id   AF-A0A8B6E045-F1
#
_cell.length_a   1.000
_cell.length_b   1.000
_cell.length_c   1.000
_cell.angle_alpha   90.00
_cell.angle_beta   90.00
_cell.angle_gamma   90.00
#
_symmetry.space_group_name_H-M   'P 1'
#
loop_
_entity.id
_entity.type
_entity.pdbx_description
1 polymer ?
#
loop_
_entity_poly.entity_id
_entity_poly.type
_entity_poly.pdbx_seq_one_letter_code
_entity_poly.pdbx_strand_id
1 'polypeptide(L)'
;HNKFTTSAVDNIEIHRELQSTEIQAETKSVIIGSYYRPRNESIDALHNLKTSVLNVSENSKDKPITLAGDFNRPHFDWNNNTVKSGKSQ
;
A
#
# COMPACT_ATOMS: atom_id res chain seq x y z
N HIS A 1 5.11 -36.62 13.69
CA HIS A 1 4.38 -35.47 14.29
C HIS A 1 5.30 -34.26 14.31
N ASN A 2 5.39 -33.52 13.20
CA ASN A 2 6.20 -32.30 13.15
C ASN A 2 5.34 -31.13 13.62
N LYS A 3 5.68 -30.58 14.80
CA LYS A 3 5.15 -29.30 15.26
C LYS A 3 5.88 -28.20 14.51
N PHE A 4 5.17 -27.49 13.63
CA PHE A 4 5.64 -26.21 13.12
C PHE A 4 5.44 -25.18 14.23
N THR A 5 6.52 -24.77 14.87
CA THR A 5 6.53 -23.60 15.74
C THR A 5 6.55 -22.36 14.85
N THR A 6 5.41 -21.66 14.79
CA THR A 6 5.35 -20.30 14.26
C THR A 6 6.07 -19.41 15.27
N SER A 7 7.37 -19.18 15.07
CA SER A 7 8.05 -18.05 15.69
C SER A 7 7.41 -16.80 15.12
N ALA A 8 6.63 -16.11 15.95
CA ALA A 8 6.18 -14.76 15.66
C ALA A 8 7.42 -13.96 15.25
N VAL A 9 7.38 -13.39 14.06
CA VAL A 9 8.44 -12.50 13.58
C VAL A 9 8.30 -11.22 14.42
N ASP A 10 8.93 -11.26 15.59
CA ASP A 10 9.02 -10.10 16.48
C ASP A 10 9.82 -9.02 15.74
N ASN A 11 9.16 -7.88 15.53
CA ASN A 11 9.68 -6.66 14.90
C ASN A 11 9.86 -6.71 13.38
N ILE A 12 8.76 -6.89 12.63
CA ILE A 12 8.66 -6.19 11.34
C ILE A 12 8.49 -4.71 11.69
N GLU A 13 9.59 -3.96 11.63
CA GLU A 13 9.51 -2.50 11.54
C GLU A 13 8.67 -2.20 10.30
N ILE A 14 7.40 -1.83 10.50
CA ILE A 14 6.53 -1.45 9.39
C ILE A 14 7.10 -0.14 8.87
N HIS A 15 7.99 -0.22 7.89
CA HIS A 15 8.50 0.94 7.20
C HIS A 15 7.30 1.70 6.63
N ARG A 16 7.09 2.90 7.16
CA ARG A 16 5.92 3.78 6.94
C ARG A 16 5.91 4.40 5.54
N GLU A 17 6.66 3.82 4.63
CA GLU A 17 7.00 4.40 3.33
C GLU A 17 6.47 3.51 2.21
N LEU A 18 6.10 4.17 1.12
CA LEU A 18 5.78 3.51 -0.14
C LEU A 18 6.99 2.69 -0.58
N GLN A 19 6.86 1.36 -0.55
CA GLN A 19 7.84 0.48 -1.16
C GLN A 19 7.51 0.41 -2.64
N SER A 20 8.45 0.79 -3.50
CA SER A 20 8.26 0.75 -4.95
C SER A 20 9.37 -0.02 -5.63
N THR A 21 9.02 -0.75 -6.68
CA THR A 21 9.97 -1.49 -7.50
C THR A 21 9.61 -1.37 -8.97
N GLU A 22 10.62 -1.33 -9.82
CA GLU A 22 10.45 -1.41 -11.26
C GLU A 22 10.42 -2.87 -11.69
N ILE A 23 9.36 -3.25 -12.37
CA ILE A 23 9.23 -4.56 -13.01
C ILE A 23 9.40 -4.37 -14.50
N GLN A 24 10.41 -5.02 -15.06
CA GLN A 24 10.57 -5.13 -16.51
C GLN A 24 9.68 -6.27 -17.03
N ALA A 25 8.62 -5.92 -17.76
CA ALA A 25 7.87 -6.89 -18.56
C ALA A 25 8.39 -6.92 -20.01
N GLU A 26 7.92 -7.88 -20.80
CA GLU A 26 8.36 -8.08 -22.20
C GLU A 26 8.17 -6.84 -23.08
N THR A 27 7.10 -6.07 -22.85
CA THR A 27 6.72 -4.95 -23.72
C THR A 27 6.86 -3.58 -23.07
N LYS A 28 6.96 -3.52 -21.74
CA LYS A 28 7.07 -2.26 -20.98
C LYS A 28 7.58 -2.49 -19.57
N SER A 29 8.25 -1.48 -19.03
CA SER A 29 8.55 -1.41 -17.61
C SER A 29 7.38 -0.75 -16.88
N VAL A 30 7.04 -1.26 -15.70
CA VAL A 30 6.01 -0.70 -14.81
C VAL A 30 6.60 -0.51 -13.43
N ILE A 31 6.18 0.53 -12.73
CA ILE A 31 6.48 0.68 -11.31
C ILE A 31 5.30 0.12 -10.52
N ILE A 32 5.58 -0.81 -9.61
CA ILE A 32 4.59 -1.28 -8.65
C ILE A 32 4.95 -0.72 -7.27
N GLY A 33 4.02 0.02 -6.69
CA GLY A 33 4.08 0.54 -5.34
C GLY A 33 3.19 -0.28 -4.40
N SER A 34 3.72 -0.65 -3.23
CA SER A 34 2.95 -1.25 -2.14
C SER A 34 2.91 -0.31 -0.94
N TYR A 35 1.72 -0.14 -0.37
CA TYR A 35 1.53 0.67 0.83
C TYR A 35 0.52 0.04 1.79
N TYR A 36 0.82 0.12 3.08
CA TYR A 36 -0.07 -0.31 4.16
C TYR A 36 -0.25 0.83 5.14
N ARG A 37 -1.52 1.20 5.38
CA ARG A 37 -1.89 2.15 6.45
C ARG A 37 -2.43 1.38 7.64
N PRO A 38 -1.83 1.41 8.84
CA PRO A 38 -2.45 0.86 10.04
C PRO A 38 -3.81 1.51 10.36
N ARG A 39 -4.76 0.74 10.91
CA ARG A 39 -6.12 1.24 11.24
C ARG A 39 -6.15 2.40 12.25
N ASN A 40 -5.16 2.45 13.13
CA ASN A 40 -5.00 3.49 14.15
C ASN A 40 -4.28 4.74 13.63
N GLU A 41 -3.82 4.75 12.38
CA GLU A 41 -3.13 5.88 11.79
C GLU A 41 -4.11 6.91 11.21
N SER A 42 -3.77 8.19 11.36
CA SER A 42 -4.52 9.32 10.80
C SER A 42 -4.76 9.15 9.30
N ILE A 43 -5.87 9.68 8.81
CA ILE A 43 -6.12 9.79 7.37
C ILE A 43 -5.04 10.64 6.66
N ASP A 44 -4.35 11.52 7.40
CA ASP A 44 -3.26 12.35 6.89
C ASP A 44 -2.09 11.52 6.35
N ALA A 45 -1.92 10.27 6.78
CA ALA A 45 -0.92 9.38 6.20
C ALA A 45 -1.16 9.13 4.70
N LEU A 46 -2.41 9.22 4.23
CA LEU A 46 -2.72 9.18 2.79
C LEU A 46 -2.27 10.45 2.05
N HIS A 47 -2.19 11.60 2.72
CA HIS A 47 -1.60 12.81 2.13
C HIS A 47 -0.08 12.64 1.97
N ASN A 48 0.60 12.05 2.97
CA ASN A 48 2.02 11.72 2.86
C ASN A 48 2.29 10.70 1.74
N LEU A 49 1.44 9.68 1.61
CA LEU A 49 1.50 8.73 0.50
C LEU A 49 1.42 9.42 -0.86
N LYS A 50 0.56 10.43 -1.03
CA LYS A 50 0.47 11.20 -2.28
C LYS A 50 1.82 11.84 -2.62
N THR A 51 2.49 12.44 -1.65
CA THR A 51 3.83 13.01 -1.82
C THR A 51 4.85 11.95 -2.22
N SER A 52 4.84 10.78 -1.57
CA SER A 52 5.72 9.66 -1.94
C SER A 52 5.48 9.17 -3.38
N VAL A 53 4.22 9.07 -3.82
CA VAL A 53 3.89 8.67 -5.20
C VAL A 53 4.37 9.71 -6.22
N LEU A 54 4.23 11.00 -5.90
CA LEU A 54 4.74 12.09 -6.77
C LEU A 54 6.25 11.99 -6.94
N ASN A 55 7.00 11.80 -5.84
CA ASN A 55 8.45 11.63 -5.88
C ASN A 55 8.86 10.41 -6.72
N VAL A 56 8.14 9.29 -6.60
CA VAL A 56 8.38 8.12 -7.47
C VAL A 56 8.12 8.49 -8.93
N SER A 57 7.03 9.19 -9.23
CA SER A 57 6.67 9.57 -10.60
C SER A 57 7.71 10.46 -11.29
N GLU A 58 8.27 11.44 -10.57
CA GLU A 58 9.31 12.33 -11.08
C GLU A 58 10.57 11.56 -11.50
N ASN A 59 10.85 10.43 -10.82
CA ASN A 59 12.02 9.59 -11.10
C ASN A 59 11.72 8.44 -12.08
N SER A 60 10.46 8.23 -12.47
CA SER A 60 10.02 7.03 -13.20
C SER A 60 10.11 7.11 -14.72
N LYS A 61 10.56 8.23 -15.31
CA LYS A 61 10.68 8.42 -16.78
C LYS A 61 9.38 8.05 -17.52
N ASP A 62 8.25 8.58 -17.08
CA ASP A 62 6.91 8.35 -17.64
C ASP A 62 6.41 6.89 -17.60
N LYS A 63 7.08 6.00 -16.85
CA LYS A 63 6.58 4.63 -16.66
C LYS A 63 5.25 4.65 -15.91
N PRO A 64 4.30 3.78 -16.31
CA PRO A 64 3.06 3.63 -15.56
C PRO A 64 3.35 3.18 -14.12
N ILE A 65 2.66 3.79 -13.16
CA ILE A 65 2.74 3.44 -11.74
C ILE A 65 1.43 2.79 -11.32
N THR A 66 1.51 1.59 -10.77
CA THR A 66 0.38 0.91 -10.14
C THR A 66 0.61 0.89 -8.63
N LEU A 67 -0.36 1.40 -7.87
CA LEU A 67 -0.32 1.38 -6.42
C LEU A 67 -1.31 0.33 -5.88
N ALA A 68 -0.86 -0.50 -4.96
CA ALA A 68 -1.67 -1.54 -4.34
C ALA A 68 -1.40 -1.66 -2.83
N GLY A 69 -2.37 -2.20 -2.10
CA GLY A 69 -2.23 -2.50 -0.68
C GLY A 69 -3.49 -2.20 0.13
N ASP A 70 -3.37 -2.30 1.45
CA ASP A 70 -4.45 -1.99 2.38
C ASP A 70 -4.26 -0.59 2.96
N PHE A 71 -4.98 0.37 2.37
CA PHE A 71 -4.99 1.76 2.80
C PHE A 71 -5.82 1.99 4.07
N ASN A 72 -6.50 0.96 4.59
CA ASN A 72 -7.48 1.02 5.68
C ASN A 72 -8.42 2.22 5.60
N ARG A 73 -8.86 2.59 4.38
CA ARG A 73 -9.66 3.79 4.15
C ARG A 73 -10.89 3.73 5.07
N PRO A 74 -11.14 4.76 5.89
CA PRO A 74 -12.34 4.77 6.70
C PRO A 74 -13.55 4.61 5.75
N HIS A 75 -14.53 3.83 6.20
CA HIS A 75 -15.76 3.54 5.46
C HIS A 75 -15.65 2.52 4.31
N PHE A 76 -14.51 1.86 4.09
CA PHE A 76 -14.48 0.64 3.28
C PHE A 76 -14.58 -0.59 4.19
N ASP A 77 -15.52 -1.48 3.91
CA ASP A 77 -15.64 -2.79 4.56
C ASP A 77 -14.98 -3.85 3.69
N TRP A 78 -13.73 -4.19 4.04
CA TRP A 78 -12.94 -5.22 3.36
C TRP A 78 -13.55 -6.63 3.43
N ASN A 79 -14.42 -6.92 4.41
CA ASN A 79 -15.02 -8.26 4.52
C ASN A 79 -16.13 -8.46 3.49
N ASN A 80 -16.80 -7.37 3.10
CA ASN A 80 -17.96 -7.41 2.22
C ASN A 80 -17.70 -6.71 0.88
N ASN A 81 -16.51 -6.15 0.65
CA ASN A 81 -16.17 -5.30 -0.50
C ASN A 81 -17.19 -4.17 -0.72
N THR A 82 -17.72 -3.60 0.36
CA THR A 82 -18.74 -2.54 0.31
C THR A 82 -18.22 -1.24 0.93
N VAL A 83 -18.78 -0.13 0.48
CA VAL A 83 -18.65 1.15 1.18
C VAL A 83 -19.71 1.18 2.29
N LYS A 84 -19.31 1.46 3.54
CA LYS A 84 -20.23 1.59 4.68
C LYS A 84 -21.22 2.71 4.37
N SER A 85 -22.48 2.35 4.15
CA SER A 85 -23.57 3.28 3.84
C SER A 85 -23.77 4.27 5.00
N GLY A 86 -23.76 5.58 4.69
CA GLY A 86 -24.21 6.61 5.65
C GLY A 86 -23.41 7.91 5.70
N LYS A 87 -22.26 8.03 5.03
CA LYS A 87 -21.57 9.31 4.84
C LYS A 87 -20.97 9.38 3.45
N SER A 88 -21.58 10.22 2.60
CA SER A 88 -20.98 10.66 1.35
C SER A 88 -19.67 11.42 1.62
N GLN A 89 -18.76 11.38 0.64
CA GLN A 89 -17.55 12.21 0.61
C GLN A 89 -17.87 13.70 0.75
#